data_AF-A0A4S2H5B9-F1
#
_entry.id   AF-A0A4S2H5B9-F1
#
_cell.length_a   1.000
_cell.length_b   1.000
_cell.length_c   1.000
_cell.angle_alpha   90.00
_cell.angle_beta   90.00
_cell.angle_gamma   90.00
#
_symmetry.space_group_name_H-M   'P 1'
#
loop_
_entity.id
_entity.type
_entity.pdbx_description
1 polymer ?
#
loop_
_entity_poly.entity_id
_entity_poly.type
_entity_poly.pdbx_seq_one_letter_code
_entity_poly.pdbx_strand_id
1 'polypeptide(L)'
;MNKIVELCENEKISFILTKTPTLNANLEKYNTVKKYADEHNIDYFDFNEKNLYEKVGFCFTTDLRDAGHLNLWGAKKITNYIGRVLSEQYNFQRCELSQWEDLKDDYEKMQKDCELVHIVDIDKYMAALQDVRYSIFISVNEECTQNLRDHTIQQLRKLGLQASLQEEYGCSYCAVIADGTIVEQKGYNSLNYGGAIRDNLVTYDIKSAGNQSRSLSSIIIEGTEYSKNKRGMNIVVYNNDTRKVIDSVCFDTHERENIASR
;
A
#
# COMPACT_ATOMS: atom_id res chain seq x y z
N MET A 1 -36.24 5.16 -2.49
CA MET A 1 -35.87 5.79 -3.77
C MET A 1 -36.82 6.93 -4.10
N ASN A 2 -38.14 6.71 -4.14
CA ASN A 2 -39.14 7.75 -4.46
C ASN A 2 -38.95 9.08 -3.71
N LYS A 3 -38.77 9.06 -2.39
CA LYS A 3 -38.53 10.30 -1.62
C LYS A 3 -37.32 11.12 -2.08
N ILE A 4 -36.27 10.47 -2.59
CA ILE A 4 -35.07 11.15 -3.12
C ILE A 4 -35.37 11.72 -4.50
N VAL A 5 -36.04 10.94 -5.36
CA VAL A 5 -36.45 11.38 -6.70
C VAL A 5 -37.39 12.58 -6.61
N GLU A 6 -38.44 12.50 -5.80
CA GLU A 6 -39.39 13.60 -5.55
C GLU A 6 -38.68 14.86 -5.04
N LEU A 7 -37.71 14.70 -4.12
CA LEU A 7 -36.93 15.83 -3.63
C LEU A 7 -36.08 16.46 -4.74
N CYS A 8 -35.38 15.64 -5.53
CA CYS A 8 -34.56 16.12 -6.64
C CYS A 8 -35.41 16.83 -7.71
N GLU A 9 -36.59 16.32 -8.03
CA GLU A 9 -37.53 16.95 -8.95
C GLU A 9 -38.00 18.32 -8.43
N ASN A 10 -38.42 18.38 -7.16
CA ASN A 10 -38.89 19.62 -6.53
C ASN A 10 -37.79 20.70 -6.46
N GLU A 11 -36.55 20.29 -6.15
CA GLU A 11 -35.39 21.18 -6.02
C GLU A 11 -34.64 21.40 -7.35
N LYS A 12 -35.14 20.83 -8.46
CA LYS A 12 -34.52 20.91 -9.81
C LYS A 12 -33.06 20.42 -9.84
N ILE A 13 -32.79 19.34 -9.11
CA ILE A 13 -31.50 18.66 -9.06
C ILE A 13 -31.51 17.48 -10.04
N SER A 14 -30.54 17.42 -10.94
CA SER A 14 -30.32 16.23 -11.77
C SER A 14 -29.92 15.04 -10.90
N PHE A 15 -30.72 13.98 -10.93
CA PHE A 15 -30.48 12.77 -10.16
C PHE A 15 -29.91 11.66 -11.06
N ILE A 16 -28.79 11.06 -10.64
CA ILE A 16 -28.18 9.90 -11.29
C ILE A 16 -28.01 8.77 -10.29
N LEU A 17 -28.10 7.54 -10.77
CA LEU A 17 -27.83 6.35 -9.98
C LEU A 17 -26.50 5.74 -10.40
N THR A 18 -25.71 5.32 -9.43
CA THR A 18 -24.45 4.61 -9.67
C THR A 18 -24.37 3.38 -8.79
N LYS A 19 -23.85 2.27 -9.32
CA LYS A 19 -23.51 1.08 -8.55
C LYS A 19 -22.05 0.72 -8.76
N THR A 20 -21.26 0.75 -7.68
CA THR A 20 -19.85 0.33 -7.71
C THR A 20 -19.72 -1.17 -8.00
N PRO A 21 -18.62 -1.61 -8.66
CA PRO A 21 -18.36 -3.03 -8.88
C PRO A 21 -18.36 -3.85 -7.58
N THR A 22 -18.94 -5.04 -7.62
CA THR A 22 -18.88 -6.03 -6.54
C THR A 22 -18.90 -7.45 -7.08
N LEU A 23 -18.25 -8.40 -6.39
CA LEU A 23 -18.40 -9.84 -6.66
C LEU A 23 -19.74 -10.39 -6.19
N ASN A 24 -20.43 -9.67 -5.29
CA ASN A 24 -21.75 -10.03 -4.77
C ASN A 24 -22.89 -9.46 -5.63
N ALA A 25 -22.65 -9.31 -6.93
CA ALA A 25 -23.65 -8.79 -7.86
C ALA A 25 -24.86 -9.73 -7.93
N ASN A 26 -26.05 -9.15 -8.02
CA ASN A 26 -27.30 -9.91 -8.10
C ASN A 26 -28.13 -9.35 -9.26
N LEU A 27 -28.42 -10.20 -10.24
CA LEU A 27 -29.11 -9.82 -11.46
C LEU A 27 -30.55 -9.33 -11.21
N GLU A 28 -31.24 -9.90 -10.21
CA GLU A 28 -32.59 -9.46 -9.82
C GLU A 28 -32.54 -8.05 -9.23
N LYS A 29 -31.54 -7.75 -8.38
CA LYS A 29 -31.33 -6.40 -7.85
C LYS A 29 -31.01 -5.42 -8.97
N TYR A 30 -30.11 -5.79 -9.89
CA TYR A 30 -29.79 -4.98 -11.07
C TYR A 30 -31.05 -4.67 -11.88
N ASN A 31 -31.81 -5.70 -12.30
CA ASN A 31 -33.02 -5.54 -13.09
C ASN A 31 -34.06 -4.66 -12.38
N THR A 32 -34.19 -4.80 -11.07
CA THR A 32 -35.09 -3.99 -10.25
C THR A 32 -34.70 -2.51 -10.29
N VAL A 33 -33.41 -2.20 -10.07
CA VAL A 33 -32.92 -0.81 -10.09
C VAL A 33 -32.95 -0.23 -11.49
N LYS A 34 -32.58 -1.01 -12.51
CA LYS A 34 -32.61 -0.60 -13.92
C LYS A 34 -34.02 -0.27 -14.37
N LYS A 35 -34.99 -1.14 -14.07
CA LYS A 35 -36.41 -0.90 -14.37
C LYS A 35 -36.90 0.39 -13.70
N TYR A 36 -36.58 0.57 -12.42
CA TYR A 36 -36.94 1.78 -11.70
C TYR A 36 -36.33 3.04 -12.34
N ALA A 37 -35.05 2.98 -12.71
CA ALA A 37 -34.36 4.08 -13.37
C ALA A 37 -35.02 4.43 -14.71
N ASP A 38 -35.38 3.42 -15.51
CA ASP A 38 -36.05 3.60 -16.80
C ASP A 38 -37.46 4.21 -16.66
N GLU A 39 -38.25 3.74 -15.69
CA GLU A 39 -39.61 4.25 -15.42
C GLU A 39 -39.60 5.73 -15.00
N HIS A 40 -38.50 6.18 -14.36
CA HIS A 40 -38.34 7.54 -13.87
C HIS A 40 -37.41 8.41 -14.73
N ASN A 41 -36.95 7.91 -15.90
CA ASN A 41 -35.97 8.60 -16.76
C ASN A 41 -34.69 9.04 -16.02
N ILE A 42 -34.16 8.17 -15.15
CA ILE A 42 -32.94 8.38 -14.39
C ILE A 42 -31.78 7.65 -15.07
N ASP A 43 -30.66 8.33 -15.30
CA ASP A 43 -29.44 7.67 -15.78
C ASP A 43 -28.89 6.72 -14.70
N TYR A 44 -28.64 5.47 -15.08
CA TYR A 44 -28.09 4.45 -14.19
C TYR A 44 -26.76 3.88 -14.71
N PHE A 45 -25.70 4.11 -13.94
CA PHE A 45 -24.35 3.62 -14.20
C PHE A 45 -24.03 2.44 -13.27
N ASP A 46 -24.31 1.22 -13.71
CA ASP A 46 -23.90 0.02 -13.01
C ASP A 46 -22.53 -0.49 -13.50
N PHE A 47 -21.51 -0.34 -12.67
CA PHE A 47 -20.14 -0.75 -13.00
C PHE A 47 -19.92 -2.25 -12.82
N ASN A 48 -20.95 -3.05 -12.54
CA ASN A 48 -20.92 -4.49 -12.76
C ASN A 48 -21.27 -4.88 -14.21
N GLU A 49 -21.81 -3.97 -15.02
CA GLU A 49 -22.10 -4.22 -16.43
C GLU A 49 -20.81 -4.27 -17.25
N LYS A 50 -20.73 -5.26 -18.15
CA LYS A 50 -19.53 -5.57 -18.94
C LYS A 50 -18.99 -4.38 -19.73
N ASN A 51 -19.87 -3.74 -20.48
CA ASN A 51 -19.52 -2.57 -21.27
C ASN A 51 -18.90 -1.44 -20.42
N LEU A 52 -19.35 -1.27 -19.18
CA LEU A 52 -18.92 -0.18 -18.32
C LEU A 52 -17.60 -0.51 -17.62
N TYR A 53 -17.46 -1.69 -17.01
CA TYR A 53 -16.20 -2.04 -16.36
C TYR A 53 -15.04 -2.19 -17.36
N GLU A 54 -15.31 -2.67 -18.59
CA GLU A 54 -14.29 -2.71 -19.66
C GLU A 54 -13.89 -1.30 -20.10
N LYS A 55 -14.86 -0.40 -20.29
CA LYS A 55 -14.59 1.00 -20.67
C LYS A 55 -13.78 1.75 -19.60
N VAL A 56 -13.97 1.41 -18.34
CA VAL A 56 -13.22 1.98 -17.20
C VAL A 56 -11.85 1.31 -17.03
N GLY A 57 -11.61 0.16 -17.66
CA GLY A 57 -10.41 -0.64 -17.42
C GLY A 57 -10.36 -1.21 -16.00
N PHE A 58 -11.54 -1.50 -15.43
CA PHE A 58 -11.67 -2.03 -14.08
C PHE A 58 -11.39 -3.54 -14.07
N CYS A 59 -10.55 -3.99 -13.15
CA CYS A 59 -10.12 -5.37 -12.99
C CYS A 59 -10.51 -5.88 -11.60
N PHE A 60 -11.51 -6.77 -11.53
CA PHE A 60 -12.06 -7.27 -10.27
C PHE A 60 -11.03 -7.93 -9.36
N THR A 61 -9.96 -8.51 -9.91
CA THR A 61 -8.91 -9.18 -9.12
C THR A 61 -7.90 -8.21 -8.51
N THR A 62 -7.71 -7.02 -9.08
CA THR A 62 -6.70 -6.05 -8.62
C THR A 62 -7.27 -4.75 -8.07
N ASP A 63 -8.54 -4.45 -8.34
CA ASP A 63 -9.16 -3.16 -8.02
C ASP A 63 -10.18 -3.26 -6.87
N LEU A 64 -10.40 -4.47 -6.35
CA LEU A 64 -11.21 -4.72 -5.16
C LEU A 64 -10.32 -4.92 -3.93
N ARG A 65 -10.78 -4.37 -2.80
CA ARG A 65 -10.23 -4.70 -1.47
C ARG A 65 -10.83 -6.00 -0.95
N ASP A 66 -12.13 -6.17 -1.17
CA ASP A 66 -12.91 -7.34 -0.79
C ASP A 66 -14.06 -7.55 -1.78
N ALA A 67 -14.93 -8.54 -1.52
CA ALA A 67 -16.03 -8.88 -2.42
C ALA A 67 -17.02 -7.72 -2.68
N GLY A 68 -17.10 -6.72 -1.80
CA GLY A 68 -18.04 -5.59 -1.88
C GLY A 68 -17.42 -4.21 -2.07
N HIS A 69 -16.14 -4.04 -1.74
CA HIS A 69 -15.50 -2.73 -1.67
C HIS A 69 -14.31 -2.61 -2.62
N LEU A 70 -14.24 -1.46 -3.29
CA LEU A 70 -13.08 -1.07 -4.09
C LEU A 70 -11.87 -0.84 -3.20
N ASN A 71 -10.69 -1.13 -3.72
CA ASN A 71 -9.46 -0.55 -3.18
C ASN A 71 -9.26 0.86 -3.76
N LEU A 72 -8.15 1.51 -3.38
CA LEU A 72 -7.80 2.85 -3.84
C LEU A 72 -7.74 2.96 -5.38
N TRP A 73 -7.18 1.95 -6.06
CA TRP A 73 -7.01 1.96 -7.52
C TRP A 73 -8.35 1.81 -8.24
N GLY A 74 -9.18 0.89 -7.77
CA GLY A 74 -10.55 0.73 -8.25
C GLY A 74 -11.35 2.00 -8.06
N ALA A 75 -11.28 2.61 -6.88
CA ALA A 75 -11.96 3.86 -6.58
C ALA A 75 -11.53 4.97 -7.56
N LYS A 76 -10.21 5.16 -7.78
CA LYS A 76 -9.69 6.15 -8.74
C LYS A 76 -10.24 5.95 -10.14
N LYS A 77 -10.28 4.71 -10.64
CA LYS A 77 -10.82 4.40 -11.98
C LYS A 77 -12.30 4.76 -12.09
N ILE A 78 -13.11 4.33 -11.13
CA ILE A 78 -14.55 4.61 -11.09
C ILE A 78 -14.81 6.11 -10.96
N THR A 79 -14.16 6.81 -10.01
CA THR A 79 -14.40 8.24 -9.77
C THR A 79 -13.91 9.10 -10.92
N ASN A 80 -12.82 8.74 -11.61
CA ASN A 80 -12.40 9.43 -12.83
C ASN A 80 -13.45 9.31 -13.94
N TYR A 81 -14.05 8.13 -14.11
CA TYR A 81 -15.12 7.95 -15.09
C TYR A 81 -16.37 8.76 -14.72
N ILE A 82 -16.80 8.72 -13.46
CA ILE A 82 -17.95 9.52 -12.99
C ILE A 82 -17.67 11.02 -13.16
N GLY A 83 -16.47 11.49 -12.82
CA GLY A 83 -16.08 12.89 -13.01
C GLY A 83 -16.20 13.34 -14.47
N ARG A 84 -15.81 12.47 -15.42
CA ARG A 84 -16.02 12.71 -16.85
C ARG A 84 -17.50 12.73 -17.24
N VAL A 85 -18.31 11.79 -16.77
CA VAL A 85 -19.76 11.78 -17.00
C VAL A 85 -20.38 13.10 -16.52
N LEU A 86 -20.08 13.51 -15.29
CA LEU A 86 -20.59 14.76 -14.73
C LEU A 86 -20.17 15.98 -15.55
N SER A 87 -18.90 16.05 -15.96
CA SER A 87 -18.41 17.18 -16.75
C SER A 87 -18.97 17.20 -18.18
N GLU A 88 -18.98 16.05 -18.87
CA GLU A 88 -19.31 15.96 -20.30
C GLU A 88 -20.82 15.89 -20.56
N GLN A 89 -21.59 15.21 -19.70
CA GLN A 89 -23.03 14.96 -19.92
C GLN A 89 -23.92 15.89 -19.08
N TYR A 90 -23.46 16.26 -17.90
CA TYR A 90 -24.22 17.10 -16.96
C TYR A 90 -23.73 18.54 -16.89
N ASN A 91 -22.73 18.88 -17.71
CA ASN A 91 -22.13 20.21 -17.77
C ASN A 91 -21.64 20.70 -16.38
N PHE A 92 -21.29 19.75 -15.51
CA PHE A 92 -20.84 20.05 -14.16
C PHE A 92 -19.48 20.73 -14.24
N GLN A 93 -19.41 21.96 -13.76
CA GLN A 93 -18.18 22.72 -13.75
C GLN A 93 -17.31 22.32 -12.57
N ARG A 94 -16.03 22.11 -12.82
CA ARG A 94 -15.03 21.96 -11.76
C ARG A 94 -15.06 23.20 -10.88
N CYS A 95 -15.14 22.99 -9.57
CA CYS A 95 -14.93 24.02 -8.57
C CYS A 95 -13.71 23.64 -7.73
N GLU A 96 -12.95 24.65 -7.32
CA GLU A 96 -11.90 24.48 -6.33
C GLU A 96 -12.57 24.51 -4.95
N LEU A 97 -12.41 23.43 -4.18
CA LEU A 97 -12.94 23.31 -2.83
C LEU A 97 -11.78 23.42 -1.86
N SER A 98 -11.83 24.37 -0.92
CA SER A 98 -10.78 24.52 0.09
C SER A 98 -10.53 23.22 0.86
N GLN A 99 -11.61 22.47 1.15
CA GLN A 99 -11.50 21.17 1.80
C GLN A 99 -10.67 20.16 0.98
N TRP A 100 -10.73 20.20 -0.36
CA TRP A 100 -9.87 19.36 -1.18
C TRP A 100 -8.42 19.81 -1.12
N GLU A 101 -8.18 21.12 -1.18
CA GLU A 101 -6.84 21.68 -1.08
C GLU A 101 -6.16 21.34 0.26
N ASP A 102 -6.93 21.26 1.35
CA ASP A 102 -6.44 20.85 2.67
C ASP A 102 -6.14 19.34 2.75
N LEU A 103 -6.80 18.50 1.94
CA LEU A 103 -6.73 17.04 2.02
C LEU A 103 -5.88 16.38 0.93
N LYS A 104 -5.56 17.09 -0.15
CA LYS A 104 -4.86 16.50 -1.31
C LYS A 104 -3.50 15.92 -0.93
N ASP A 105 -2.76 16.58 -0.05
CA ASP A 105 -1.43 16.12 0.38
C ASP A 105 -1.54 14.82 1.20
N ASP A 106 -2.55 14.72 2.07
CA ASP A 106 -2.83 13.52 2.83
C ASP A 106 -3.33 12.38 1.93
N TYR A 107 -4.09 12.72 0.88
CA TYR A 107 -4.48 11.76 -0.14
C TYR A 107 -3.26 11.23 -0.91
N GLU A 108 -2.32 12.09 -1.31
CA GLU A 108 -1.08 11.69 -1.98
C GLU A 108 -0.19 10.81 -1.08
N LYS A 109 -0.07 11.16 0.21
CA LYS A 109 0.60 10.34 1.22
C LYS A 109 -0.03 8.96 1.33
N MET A 110 -1.36 8.88 1.44
CA MET A 110 -2.08 7.61 1.48
C MET A 110 -1.86 6.78 0.21
N GLN A 111 -1.79 7.41 -0.97
CA GLN A 111 -1.46 6.70 -2.21
C GLN A 111 -0.06 6.06 -2.16
N LYS A 112 0.95 6.79 -1.65
CA LYS A 112 2.31 6.26 -1.48
C LYS A 112 2.32 5.07 -0.53
N ASP A 113 1.61 5.16 0.59
CA ASP A 113 1.52 4.08 1.58
C ASP A 113 0.88 2.83 0.95
N CYS A 114 -0.20 3.00 0.18
CA CYS A 114 -0.87 1.89 -0.52
C CYS A 114 -0.05 1.31 -1.69
N GLU A 115 0.80 2.10 -2.35
CA GLU A 115 1.65 1.62 -3.45
C GLU A 115 2.80 0.73 -2.93
N LEU A 116 3.27 0.98 -1.70
CA LEU A 116 4.45 0.31 -1.15
C LEU A 116 4.37 -1.24 -1.23
N VAL A 117 3.19 -1.81 -0.94
CA VAL A 117 2.94 -3.26 -1.00
C VAL A 117 2.92 -3.84 -2.43
N HIS A 118 2.83 -2.99 -3.45
CA HIS A 118 2.84 -3.38 -4.86
C HIS A 118 4.23 -3.28 -5.49
N ILE A 119 5.18 -2.62 -4.81
CA ILE A 119 6.56 -2.54 -5.26
C ILE A 119 7.25 -3.89 -4.96
N VAL A 120 7.65 -4.59 -6.03
CA VAL A 120 8.31 -5.91 -5.98
C VAL A 120 9.79 -5.85 -6.36
N ASP A 121 10.26 -4.74 -6.94
CA ASP A 121 11.68 -4.51 -7.19
C ASP A 121 12.32 -3.83 -5.98
N ILE A 122 13.36 -4.45 -5.42
CA ILE A 122 14.02 -3.98 -4.19
C ILE A 122 14.60 -2.56 -4.33
N ASP A 123 15.12 -2.17 -5.50
CA ASP A 123 15.70 -0.85 -5.69
C ASP A 123 14.63 0.25 -5.63
N LYS A 124 13.50 0.02 -6.31
CA LYS A 124 12.32 0.89 -6.22
C LYS A 124 11.74 0.91 -4.81
N TYR A 125 11.76 -0.23 -4.11
CA TYR A 125 11.25 -0.34 -2.75
C TYR A 125 12.07 0.54 -1.80
N MET A 126 13.39 0.35 -1.77
CA MET A 126 14.30 1.16 -0.95
C MET A 126 14.23 2.65 -1.28
N ALA A 127 14.03 3.00 -2.56
CA ALA A 127 13.79 4.38 -2.95
C ALA A 127 12.49 4.95 -2.37
N ALA A 128 11.41 4.17 -2.37
CA ALA A 128 10.11 4.56 -1.81
C ALA A 128 10.13 4.66 -0.27
N LEU A 129 11.10 4.04 0.40
CA LEU A 129 11.28 4.17 1.86
C LEU A 129 11.86 5.52 2.29
N GLN A 130 12.33 6.37 1.37
CA GLN A 130 12.82 7.72 1.66
C GLN A 130 11.66 8.69 1.96
N ASP A 131 10.85 8.37 2.96
CA ASP A 131 9.74 9.18 3.45
C ASP A 131 9.91 9.38 4.96
N VAL A 132 9.91 10.64 5.40
CA VAL A 132 10.13 11.02 6.81
C VAL A 132 9.07 10.47 7.76
N ARG A 133 7.92 10.05 7.23
CA ARG A 133 6.85 9.43 8.01
C ARG A 133 7.19 7.99 8.41
N TYR A 134 8.19 7.36 7.81
CA TYR A 134 8.47 5.94 8.01
C TYR A 134 9.60 5.69 9.02
N SER A 135 9.34 4.72 9.90
CA SER A 135 10.36 4.00 10.65
C SER A 135 10.59 2.65 9.96
N ILE A 136 11.86 2.34 9.66
CA ILE A 136 12.26 1.20 8.83
C ILE A 136 13.07 0.24 9.71
N PHE A 137 12.69 -1.03 9.67
CA PHE A 137 13.34 -2.11 10.41
C PHE A 137 13.81 -3.16 9.41
N ILE A 138 15.09 -3.51 9.47
CA ILE A 138 15.72 -4.48 8.57
C ILE A 138 16.35 -5.59 9.40
N SER A 139 16.10 -6.84 9.05
CA SER A 139 16.82 -8.00 9.57
C SER A 139 17.07 -9.04 8.50
N VAL A 140 18.24 -9.66 8.56
CA VAL A 140 18.64 -10.71 7.64
C VAL A 140 18.42 -12.09 8.25
N ASN A 141 17.91 -13.00 7.43
CA ASN A 141 17.91 -14.44 7.68
C ASN A 141 18.77 -15.15 6.63
N GLU A 142 19.64 -16.05 7.10
CA GLU A 142 20.45 -16.96 6.29
C GLU A 142 21.44 -16.22 5.39
N GLU A 143 21.06 -15.72 4.23
CA GLU A 143 21.97 -14.99 3.36
C GLU A 143 21.31 -13.82 2.66
N CYS A 144 22.00 -12.68 2.61
CA CYS A 144 21.53 -11.45 2.01
C CYS A 144 22.48 -10.77 0.99
N THR A 145 23.70 -11.25 0.79
CA THR A 145 24.73 -10.51 0.04
C THR A 145 25.04 -11.05 -1.36
N GLN A 146 24.86 -12.36 -1.61
CA GLN A 146 25.32 -13.04 -2.84
C GLN A 146 24.88 -12.39 -4.15
N ASN A 147 23.61 -11.98 -4.27
CA ASN A 147 23.07 -11.27 -5.43
C ASN A 147 22.52 -9.89 -5.02
N LEU A 148 23.04 -9.31 -3.93
CA LEU A 148 22.72 -7.94 -3.55
C LEU A 148 23.36 -6.96 -4.55
N ARG A 149 22.52 -6.21 -5.25
CA ARG A 149 22.97 -5.28 -6.29
C ARG A 149 23.69 -4.08 -5.67
N ASP A 150 24.72 -3.59 -6.34
CA ASP A 150 25.40 -2.33 -5.95
C ASP A 150 24.43 -1.15 -5.89
N HIS A 151 23.48 -1.10 -6.82
CA HIS A 151 22.43 -0.09 -6.80
C HIS A 151 21.58 -0.18 -5.52
N THR A 152 21.28 -1.39 -5.03
CA THR A 152 20.53 -1.58 -3.77
C THR A 152 21.33 -1.07 -2.58
N ILE A 153 22.63 -1.35 -2.54
CA ILE A 153 23.54 -0.80 -1.52
C ILE A 153 23.54 0.73 -1.57
N GLN A 154 23.54 1.34 -2.76
CA GLN A 154 23.43 2.79 -2.89
C GLN A 154 22.09 3.32 -2.36
N GLN A 155 20.98 2.62 -2.54
CA GLN A 155 19.68 3.01 -1.98
C GLN A 155 19.66 2.89 -0.44
N LEU A 156 20.24 1.82 0.13
CA LEU A 156 20.42 1.71 1.58
C LEU A 156 21.26 2.86 2.14
N ARG A 157 22.31 3.29 1.42
CA ARG A 157 23.11 4.46 1.80
C ARG A 157 22.34 5.77 1.74
N LYS A 158 21.43 5.93 0.78
CA LYS A 158 20.52 7.10 0.73
C LYS A 158 19.55 7.15 1.90
N LEU A 159 19.24 5.99 2.51
CA LEU A 159 18.50 5.91 3.77
C LEU A 159 19.36 6.23 5.01
N GLY A 160 20.65 6.49 4.83
CA GLY A 160 21.60 6.88 5.89
C GLY A 160 22.43 5.73 6.47
N LEU A 161 22.26 4.51 5.97
CA LEU A 161 23.05 3.34 6.39
C LEU A 161 24.46 3.37 5.79
N GLN A 162 25.43 2.76 6.45
CA GLN A 162 26.75 2.50 5.88
C GLN A 162 26.67 1.44 4.77
N ALA A 163 25.85 0.41 4.99
CA ALA A 163 25.59 -0.71 4.07
C ALA A 163 26.89 -1.36 3.56
N SER A 164 27.83 -1.61 4.47
CA SER A 164 29.10 -2.31 4.20
C SER A 164 28.87 -3.82 4.10
N LEU A 165 28.17 -4.25 3.05
CA LEU A 165 27.68 -5.62 2.82
C LEU A 165 28.36 -6.34 1.64
N GLN A 166 29.21 -5.65 0.88
CA GLN A 166 29.98 -6.29 -0.20
C GLN A 166 30.95 -7.31 0.41
N GLU A 167 30.99 -8.51 -0.16
CA GLU A 167 31.86 -9.63 0.26
C GLU A 167 31.57 -10.19 1.67
N GLU A 168 30.42 -9.85 2.27
CA GLU A 168 30.03 -10.26 3.62
C GLU A 168 29.10 -11.47 3.63
N TYR A 169 29.49 -12.51 2.89
CA TYR A 169 28.65 -13.70 2.68
C TYR A 169 28.23 -14.38 3.99
N GLY A 170 26.93 -14.56 4.17
CA GLY A 170 26.34 -15.24 5.32
C GLY A 170 26.41 -14.44 6.63
N CYS A 171 26.68 -13.14 6.55
CA CYS A 171 26.63 -12.27 7.71
C CYS A 171 25.20 -12.12 8.25
N SER A 172 25.09 -11.93 9.56
CA SER A 172 23.93 -11.31 10.20
C SER A 172 23.99 -9.81 9.98
N TYR A 173 22.84 -9.20 9.71
CA TYR A 173 22.72 -7.76 9.54
C TYR A 173 21.35 -7.30 10.04
N CYS A 174 21.35 -6.30 10.92
CA CYS A 174 20.13 -5.59 11.29
C CYS A 174 20.35 -4.08 11.23
N ALA A 175 19.28 -3.38 10.88
CA ALA A 175 19.27 -1.93 10.87
C ALA A 175 17.91 -1.38 11.31
N VAL A 176 17.94 -0.22 11.97
CA VAL A 176 16.76 0.56 12.34
C VAL A 176 16.99 1.99 11.94
N ILE A 177 16.03 2.57 11.22
CA ILE A 177 15.99 3.98 10.89
C ILE A 177 14.67 4.50 11.45
N ALA A 178 14.71 5.21 12.56
CA ALA A 178 13.52 5.70 13.23
C ALA A 178 13.83 6.93 14.10
N ASP A 179 12.90 7.89 14.15
CA ASP A 179 12.99 9.10 14.99
C ASP A 179 14.33 9.84 14.88
N GLY A 180 14.84 9.97 13.64
CA GLY A 180 16.13 10.61 13.36
C GLY A 180 17.35 9.83 13.86
N THR A 181 17.16 8.63 14.39
CA THR A 181 18.21 7.73 14.86
C THR A 181 18.44 6.61 13.86
N ILE A 182 19.71 6.28 13.64
CA ILE A 182 20.12 5.14 12.82
C ILE A 182 20.91 4.19 13.69
N VAL A 183 20.48 2.93 13.69
CA VAL A 183 21.19 1.81 14.29
C VAL A 183 21.51 0.83 13.17
N GLU A 184 22.76 0.40 13.08
CA GLU A 184 23.19 -0.58 12.09
C GLU A 184 24.20 -1.51 12.73
N GLN A 185 23.97 -2.81 12.64
CA GLN A 185 24.85 -3.84 13.17
C GLN A 185 25.07 -4.92 12.13
N LYS A 186 26.31 -5.38 12.05
CA LYS A 186 26.75 -6.49 11.20
C LYS A 186 27.68 -7.40 11.99
N GLY A 187 27.60 -8.70 11.74
CA GLY A 187 28.56 -9.67 12.27
C GLY A 187 28.25 -11.09 11.79
N TYR A 188 28.94 -12.08 12.33
CA TYR A 188 28.72 -13.50 11.99
C TYR A 188 28.02 -14.30 13.09
N ASN A 189 27.74 -13.67 14.23
CA ASN A 189 26.91 -14.22 15.29
C ASN A 189 25.46 -13.71 15.15
N SER A 190 24.54 -14.29 15.92
CA SER A 190 23.20 -13.73 16.02
C SER A 190 23.26 -12.32 16.64
N LEU A 191 22.55 -11.39 16.01
CA LEU A 191 22.38 -10.02 16.46
C LEU A 191 21.02 -9.88 17.15
N ASN A 192 20.99 -9.10 18.21
CA ASN A 192 19.76 -8.73 18.91
C ASN A 192 19.84 -7.26 19.30
N TYR A 193 18.83 -6.49 18.93
CA TYR A 193 18.70 -5.10 19.27
C TYR A 193 17.24 -4.76 19.56
N GLY A 194 17.01 -3.98 20.61
CA GLY A 194 15.67 -3.52 20.99
C GLY A 194 15.71 -2.05 21.34
N GLY A 195 14.56 -1.40 21.18
CA GLY A 195 14.41 0.02 21.43
C GLY A 195 12.94 0.42 21.43
N ALA A 196 12.70 1.72 21.31
CA ALA A 196 11.37 2.25 21.15
C ALA A 196 11.37 3.45 20.20
N ILE A 197 10.22 3.71 19.59
CA ILE A 197 9.96 4.86 18.73
C ILE A 197 8.78 5.66 19.32
N ARG A 198 8.54 6.85 18.76
CA ARG A 198 7.46 7.77 19.11
C ARG A 198 7.46 8.11 20.61
N ASP A 199 8.57 8.70 21.07
CA ASP A 199 8.75 9.12 22.48
C ASP A 199 8.57 7.96 23.47
N ASN A 200 9.14 6.79 23.14
CA ASN A 200 9.06 5.54 23.92
C ASN A 200 7.65 4.92 24.02
N LEU A 201 6.68 5.33 23.21
CA LEU A 201 5.33 4.78 23.24
C LEU A 201 5.22 3.42 22.52
N VAL A 202 6.11 3.15 21.55
CA VAL A 202 6.04 1.97 20.68
C VAL A 202 7.37 1.23 20.77
N THR A 203 7.39 0.07 21.42
CA THR A 203 8.61 -0.73 21.58
C THR A 203 8.83 -1.65 20.38
N TYR A 204 10.09 -1.96 20.10
CA TYR A 204 10.47 -2.94 19.09
C TYR A 204 11.66 -3.81 19.55
N ASP A 205 11.72 -5.02 19.00
CA ASP A 205 12.83 -5.96 19.14
C ASP A 205 13.16 -6.57 17.78
N ILE A 206 14.45 -6.63 17.45
CA ILE A 206 14.96 -7.16 16.18
C ILE A 206 16.01 -8.21 16.45
N LYS A 207 15.88 -9.35 15.76
CA LYS A 207 16.90 -10.38 15.71
C LYS A 207 17.24 -10.67 14.26
N SER A 208 18.54 -10.74 13.99
CA SER A 208 19.08 -11.17 12.70
C SER A 208 20.12 -12.26 12.93
N ALA A 209 20.08 -13.28 12.11
CA ALA A 209 20.99 -14.40 12.17
C ALA A 209 21.22 -14.92 10.75
N GLY A 210 22.45 -14.73 10.26
CA GLY A 210 22.90 -15.24 8.97
C GLY A 210 23.19 -16.74 8.99
N ASN A 211 23.73 -17.26 7.88
CA ASN A 211 23.93 -18.69 7.60
C ASN A 211 24.88 -19.35 8.63
N GLN A 212 25.82 -18.57 9.18
CA GLN A 212 26.72 -19.05 10.22
C GLN A 212 26.08 -19.12 11.62
N SER A 213 24.86 -18.61 11.79
CA SER A 213 24.18 -18.53 13.09
C SER A 213 22.68 -18.86 13.00
N ARG A 214 22.29 -20.13 13.08
CA ARG A 214 20.90 -20.65 13.27
C ARG A 214 19.79 -20.13 12.31
N SER A 215 20.07 -19.22 11.37
CA SER A 215 19.16 -18.67 10.36
C SER A 215 17.82 -18.17 10.92
N LEU A 216 17.75 -16.90 11.33
CA LEU A 216 16.56 -16.30 11.92
C LEU A 216 16.44 -14.81 11.59
N SER A 217 15.24 -14.40 11.20
CA SER A 217 14.83 -12.99 11.16
C SER A 217 13.56 -12.79 11.97
N SER A 218 13.60 -11.87 12.94
CA SER A 218 12.46 -11.51 13.79
C SER A 218 12.44 -9.99 13.96
N ILE A 219 11.28 -9.38 13.75
CA ILE A 219 11.03 -7.95 13.93
C ILE A 219 9.69 -7.83 14.64
N ILE A 220 9.75 -7.61 15.95
CA ILE A 220 8.59 -7.49 16.81
C ILE A 220 8.35 -6.01 17.08
N ILE A 221 7.13 -5.54 16.88
CA ILE A 221 6.69 -4.18 17.20
C ILE A 221 5.44 -4.29 18.07
N GLU A 222 5.44 -3.65 19.24
CA GLU A 222 4.38 -3.76 20.26
C GLU A 222 3.98 -5.22 20.58
N GLY A 223 4.98 -6.12 20.63
CA GLY A 223 4.77 -7.54 20.92
C GLY A 223 4.21 -8.39 19.76
N THR A 224 3.94 -7.78 18.59
CA THR A 224 3.51 -8.49 17.38
C THR A 224 4.69 -8.75 16.46
N GLU A 225 4.91 -10.00 16.07
CA GLU A 225 5.93 -10.40 15.08
C GLU A 225 5.48 -10.01 13.66
N TYR A 226 6.33 -9.28 12.96
CA TYR A 226 6.07 -8.82 11.60
C TYR A 226 7.06 -9.37 10.57
N SER A 227 8.23 -9.88 10.95
CA SER A 227 9.19 -10.47 10.01
C SER A 227 8.57 -11.63 9.24
N LYS A 228 8.90 -11.73 7.94
CA LYS A 228 8.53 -12.92 7.14
C LYS A 228 9.38 -14.13 7.46
N ASN A 229 10.51 -13.92 8.15
CA ASN A 229 11.46 -14.94 8.54
C ASN A 229 11.86 -15.85 7.36
N LYS A 230 12.10 -15.26 6.19
CA LYS A 230 12.56 -15.95 4.98
C LYS A 230 13.98 -15.54 4.65
N ARG A 231 14.70 -16.39 3.90
CA ARG A 231 16.04 -16.11 3.39
C ARG A 231 16.09 -14.75 2.69
N GLY A 232 17.11 -13.95 3.00
CA GLY A 232 17.30 -12.63 2.43
C GLY A 232 17.07 -11.51 3.44
N MET A 233 16.72 -10.34 2.90
CA MET A 233 16.49 -9.12 3.65
C MET A 233 15.01 -8.97 3.99
N ASN A 234 14.67 -9.12 5.26
CA ASN A 234 13.33 -8.91 5.78
C ASN A 234 13.21 -7.45 6.25
N ILE A 235 12.15 -6.78 5.81
CA ILE A 235 11.93 -5.35 6.03
C ILE A 235 10.52 -5.16 6.56
N VAL A 236 10.40 -4.40 7.64
CA VAL A 236 9.12 -3.96 8.20
C VAL A 236 9.09 -2.44 8.21
N VAL A 237 7.99 -1.87 7.74
CA VAL A 237 7.83 -0.41 7.61
C VAL A 237 6.66 0.03 8.49
N TYR A 238 6.97 0.89 9.46
CA TYR A 238 5.99 1.51 10.34
C TYR A 238 5.77 2.96 9.95
N ASN A 239 4.53 3.37 9.73
CA ASN A 239 4.17 4.75 9.46
C ASN A 239 3.82 5.47 10.76
N ASN A 240 4.59 6.51 11.10
CA ASN A 240 4.49 7.26 12.35
C ASN A 240 3.23 8.14 12.42
N ASP A 241 2.72 8.62 11.28
CA ASP A 241 1.51 9.43 11.20
C ASP A 241 0.26 8.57 11.43
N THR A 242 0.16 7.44 10.72
CA THR A 242 -0.99 6.52 10.82
C THR A 242 -0.88 5.52 11.97
N ARG A 243 0.30 5.43 12.58
CA ARG A 243 0.65 4.59 13.74
C ARG A 243 0.47 3.10 13.48
N LYS A 244 0.84 2.65 12.27
CA LYS A 244 0.62 1.28 11.81
C LYS A 244 1.82 0.77 11.06
N VAL A 245 2.06 -0.53 11.15
CA VAL A 245 2.87 -1.24 10.17
C VAL A 245 2.11 -1.25 8.85
N ILE A 246 2.70 -0.69 7.79
CA ILE A 246 2.07 -0.53 6.47
C ILE A 246 2.58 -1.54 5.45
N ASP A 247 3.77 -2.12 5.66
CA ASP A 247 4.26 -3.24 4.87
C ASP A 247 5.20 -4.13 5.70
N SER A 248 5.23 -5.40 5.33
CA SER A 248 6.24 -6.35 5.76
C SER A 248 6.56 -7.26 4.59
N VAL A 249 7.84 -7.30 4.21
CA VAL A 249 8.30 -7.96 2.98
C VAL A 249 9.67 -8.59 3.22
N CYS A 250 9.93 -9.70 2.53
CA CYS A 250 11.27 -10.24 2.40
C CYS A 250 11.69 -10.23 0.93
N PHE A 251 12.87 -9.67 0.66
CA PHE A 251 13.53 -9.78 -0.63
C PHE A 251 14.61 -10.85 -0.56
N ASP A 252 14.48 -11.90 -1.37
CA ASP A 252 15.50 -12.96 -1.45
C ASP A 252 16.70 -12.50 -2.26
N THR A 253 17.62 -11.77 -1.61
CA THR A 253 18.83 -11.23 -2.22
C THR A 253 19.94 -12.27 -2.41
N HIS A 254 19.65 -13.54 -2.13
CA HIS A 254 20.48 -14.67 -2.57
C HIS A 254 20.18 -15.06 -4.02
N GLU A 255 18.95 -14.88 -4.50
CA GLU A 255 18.57 -15.12 -5.90
C GLU A 255 18.80 -13.86 -6.76
N ARG A 256 18.98 -14.04 -8.08
CA ARG A 256 19.29 -12.91 -8.99
C ARG A 256 18.12 -11.95 -9.19
N GLU A 257 16.90 -12.47 -9.08
CA GLU A 257 15.67 -11.73 -9.29
C GLU A 257 15.28 -10.88 -8.08
N ASN A 258 15.89 -11.14 -6.91
CA ASN A 258 15.58 -10.50 -5.63
C ASN A 258 14.07 -10.52 -5.33
N ILE A 259 13.44 -11.70 -5.46
CA ILE A 259 11.98 -11.86 -5.41
C ILE A 259 11.44 -11.33 -4.07
N ALA A 260 10.45 -10.44 -4.15
CA ALA A 260 9.68 -9.97 -3.01
C ALA A 260 8.66 -11.02 -2.57
N SER A 261 8.56 -11.26 -1.27
CA SER A 261 7.55 -12.14 -0.68
C SER A 261 6.90 -11.49 0.54
N ARG A 262 5.56 -11.55 0.59
CA ARG A 262 4.71 -10.99 1.64
C ARG A 262 3.87 -12.09 2.29
#